data_AF-A0A9P0PIF9-F1
#
_entry.id   AF-A0A9P0PIF9-F1
#
_cell.length_a   1.000
_cell.length_b   1.000
_cell.length_c   1.000
_cell.angle_alpha   90.00
_cell.angle_beta   90.00
_cell.angle_gamma   90.00
#
_symmetry.space_group_name_H-M   'P 1'
#
loop_
_entity.id
_entity.type
_entity.pdbx_description
1 polymer ?
#
loop_
_entity_poly.entity_id
_entity_poly.type
_entity_poly.pdbx_seq_one_letter_code
_entity_poly.pdbx_strand_id
1 'polypeptide(L)'
;MKSNEAKKKSMPMDISSSNTLLMKLKNSLDLQVAEAERLYYNCDYQACNLLTEAVLKMDPYHDACLPIHISCQVELKQSNKLFTLGHNLVDLYPNLAIPWFAVGCYYYIIGKSDLARRYLSKATALDRLFGPAWLAYGHSFAIENEHDQAMAAYFKASQLMRGCHLPLLYIGLECGLTNNVNLAEKFFQQAQHIAPDDPFIMHEKGVIAFQNSQ
;
A
#
# COMPACT_ATOMS: atom_id res chain seq x y z
N MET A 1 10.01 -69.05 -10.32
CA MET A 1 10.09 -68.46 -11.68
C MET A 1 8.75 -67.79 -11.94
N LYS A 2 8.58 -66.48 -12.13
CA LYS A 2 9.46 -65.41 -12.61
C LYS A 2 9.15 -64.11 -11.84
N SER A 3 10.20 -63.41 -11.47
CA SER A 3 10.23 -62.01 -11.03
C SER A 3 9.74 -61.10 -12.17
N ASN A 4 8.84 -60.16 -11.88
CA ASN A 4 8.42 -59.13 -12.81
C ASN A 4 8.79 -57.77 -12.21
N GLU A 5 10.01 -57.32 -12.51
CA GLU A 5 10.49 -55.99 -12.14
C GLU A 5 9.70 -54.93 -12.92
N ALA A 6 8.87 -54.17 -12.20
CA ALA A 6 8.25 -52.96 -12.72
C ALA A 6 9.35 -51.92 -12.97
N LYS A 7 9.73 -51.75 -14.24
CA LYS A 7 10.61 -50.67 -14.71
C LYS A 7 10.00 -49.31 -14.30
N LYS A 8 10.54 -48.72 -13.23
CA LYS A 8 10.36 -47.31 -12.87
C LYS A 8 10.94 -46.47 -14.02
N LYS A 9 10.09 -46.05 -14.97
CA LYS A 9 10.44 -44.97 -15.91
C LYS A 9 10.46 -43.67 -15.12
N SER A 10 11.62 -43.32 -14.58
CA SER A 10 11.89 -41.96 -14.15
C SER A 10 11.91 -41.07 -15.39
N MET A 11 10.87 -40.26 -15.58
CA MET A 11 10.91 -39.15 -16.52
C MET A 11 12.02 -38.18 -16.06
N PRO A 12 13.01 -37.86 -16.91
CA PRO A 12 13.92 -36.77 -16.58
C PRO A 12 13.12 -35.47 -16.58
N MET A 13 13.05 -34.78 -15.44
CA MET A 13 12.59 -33.39 -15.41
C MET A 13 13.64 -32.55 -16.13
N ASP A 14 13.30 -32.02 -17.30
CA ASP A 14 14.13 -31.08 -18.06
C ASP A 14 14.30 -29.77 -17.26
N ILE A 15 15.35 -29.70 -16.45
CA ILE A 15 15.75 -28.52 -15.67
C ILE A 15 15.99 -27.28 -16.56
N SER A 16 16.32 -27.49 -17.84
CA SER A 16 16.51 -26.43 -18.84
C SER A 16 15.21 -25.66 -19.15
N SER A 17 14.08 -26.36 -19.22
CA SER A 17 12.75 -25.80 -19.51
C SER A 17 12.21 -24.96 -18.34
N SER A 18 12.48 -25.39 -17.11
CA SER A 18 12.10 -24.68 -15.88
C SER A 18 12.74 -23.29 -15.81
N ASN A 19 14.02 -23.17 -16.19
CA ASN A 19 14.73 -21.88 -16.22
C ASN A 19 14.17 -20.92 -17.28
N THR A 20 13.72 -21.44 -18.43
CA THR A 20 13.10 -20.59 -19.46
C THR A 20 11.73 -20.07 -19.03
N LEU A 21 10.96 -20.91 -18.32
CA LEU A 21 9.64 -20.53 -17.79
C LEU A 21 9.77 -19.47 -16.70
N LEU A 22 10.73 -19.65 -15.78
CA LEU A 22 11.05 -18.68 -14.71
C LEU A 22 11.48 -17.32 -15.29
N MET A 23 12.27 -17.31 -16.36
CA MET A 23 12.65 -16.07 -17.05
C MET A 23 11.47 -15.37 -17.72
N LYS A 24 10.53 -16.12 -18.30
CA LYS A 24 9.29 -15.56 -18.87
C LYS A 24 8.37 -14.98 -17.79
N LEU A 25 8.27 -15.66 -16.64
CA LEU A 25 7.49 -15.18 -15.49
C LEU A 25 8.09 -13.92 -14.87
N LYS A 26 9.42 -13.81 -14.81
CA LYS A 26 10.13 -12.58 -14.38
C LYS A 26 9.80 -11.35 -15.22
N ASN A 27 9.44 -11.55 -16.48
CA ASN A 27 9.02 -10.47 -17.37
C ASN A 27 7.52 -10.14 -17.27
N SER A 28 6.75 -10.88 -16.46
CA SER A 28 5.35 -10.58 -16.22
C SER A 28 5.20 -9.27 -15.46
N LEU A 29 4.34 -8.37 -15.94
CA LEU A 29 4.05 -7.10 -15.27
C LEU A 29 3.50 -7.35 -13.86
N ASP A 30 2.63 -8.34 -13.70
CA ASP A 30 2.04 -8.69 -12.39
C ASP A 30 3.09 -9.07 -11.35
N LEU A 31 4.15 -9.78 -11.77
CA LEU A 31 5.24 -10.15 -10.86
C LEU A 31 6.10 -8.93 -10.51
N GLN A 32 6.32 -8.03 -11.46
CA GLN A 32 7.01 -6.76 -11.22
C GLN A 32 6.22 -5.86 -10.28
N VAL A 33 4.89 -5.84 -10.38
CA VAL A 33 4.01 -5.10 -9.46
C VAL A 33 4.05 -5.69 -8.07
N ALA A 34 4.01 -7.01 -7.92
CA ALA A 34 4.18 -7.66 -6.62
C ALA A 34 5.56 -7.38 -5.99
N GLU A 35 6.61 -7.31 -6.82
CA GLU A 35 7.94 -6.89 -6.35
C GLU A 35 7.97 -5.41 -5.95
N ALA A 36 7.30 -4.52 -6.68
CA ALA A 36 7.15 -3.12 -6.31
C ALA A 36 6.41 -2.94 -4.99
N GLU A 37 5.35 -3.72 -4.75
CA GLU A 37 4.60 -3.73 -3.50
C GLU A 37 5.50 -4.14 -2.32
N ARG A 38 6.31 -5.20 -2.51
CA ARG A 38 7.30 -5.62 -1.51
C ARG A 38 8.32 -4.53 -1.20
N LEU A 39 8.82 -3.84 -2.23
CA LEU A 39 9.76 -2.72 -2.04
C LEU A 39 9.11 -1.55 -1.29
N TYR A 40 7.84 -1.25 -1.60
CA TYR A 40 7.08 -0.20 -0.91
C TYR A 40 6.94 -0.48 0.59
N TYR A 41 6.52 -1.69 0.98
CA TYR A 41 6.38 -2.05 2.39
C TYR A 41 7.71 -2.22 3.12
N ASN A 42 8.80 -2.50 2.39
CA ASN A 42 10.16 -2.47 2.94
C ASN A 42 10.76 -1.05 2.99
N CYS A 43 9.96 -0.02 2.70
CA CYS A 43 10.35 1.40 2.69
C CYS A 43 11.42 1.78 1.65
N ASP A 44 11.68 0.94 0.64
CA ASP A 44 12.56 1.29 -0.49
C ASP A 44 11.75 1.99 -1.60
N TYR A 45 11.38 3.23 -1.32
CA TYR A 45 10.55 4.03 -2.23
C TYR A 45 11.29 4.41 -3.52
N GLN A 46 12.62 4.51 -3.51
CA GLN A 46 13.39 4.85 -4.71
C GLN A 46 13.36 3.70 -5.72
N ALA A 47 13.63 2.47 -5.27
CA ALA A 47 13.55 1.30 -6.14
C ALA A 47 12.11 1.03 -6.59
N CYS A 48 11.13 1.19 -5.68
CA CYS A 48 9.71 1.07 -6.00
C CYS A 48 9.27 2.06 -7.09
N ASN A 49 9.70 3.33 -7.00
CA ASN A 49 9.39 4.33 -8.02
C ASN A 49 9.94 3.95 -9.40
N LEU A 50 11.20 3.53 -9.48
CA LEU A 50 11.82 3.13 -10.74
C LEU A 50 11.11 1.93 -11.37
N LEU A 51 10.73 0.94 -10.55
CA LEU A 51 10.05 -0.26 -11.02
C LEU A 51 8.61 0.05 -11.48
N THR A 52 7.85 0.81 -10.71
CA THR A 52 6.49 1.21 -11.08
C THR A 52 6.47 2.13 -12.30
N GLU A 53 7.43 3.05 -12.46
CA GLU A 53 7.58 3.84 -13.69
C GLU A 53 7.87 2.96 -14.92
N ALA A 54 8.66 1.89 -14.76
CA ALA A 54 8.92 0.95 -15.84
C ALA A 54 7.67 0.17 -16.24
N VAL A 55 6.88 -0.29 -15.27
CA VAL A 55 5.60 -0.98 -15.51
C VAL A 55 4.61 -0.04 -16.21
N LEU A 56 4.44 1.19 -15.72
CA LEU A 56 3.50 2.16 -16.29
C LEU A 56 3.92 2.69 -17.69
N LYS A 57 5.19 2.57 -18.06
CA LYS A 57 5.62 2.83 -19.45
C LYS A 57 5.13 1.76 -20.43
N MET A 58 4.99 0.53 -19.96
CA MET A 58 4.50 -0.60 -20.76
C MET A 58 2.97 -0.65 -20.75
N ASP A 59 2.37 -0.45 -19.58
CA ASP A 59 0.93 -0.41 -19.36
C ASP A 59 0.55 0.80 -18.48
N PRO A 60 0.23 1.95 -19.09
CA PRO A 60 -0.07 3.18 -18.35
C PRO A 60 -1.27 3.11 -17.41
N TYR A 61 -2.16 2.14 -17.60
CA TYR A 61 -3.43 2.04 -16.86
C TYR A 61 -3.51 0.75 -16.05
N HIS A 62 -2.37 0.21 -15.64
CA HIS A 62 -2.32 -1.02 -14.87
C HIS A 62 -2.96 -0.83 -13.47
N ASP A 63 -4.13 -1.44 -13.27
CA ASP A 63 -4.99 -1.23 -12.10
C ASP A 63 -4.29 -1.47 -10.75
N ALA A 64 -3.44 -2.51 -10.67
CA ALA A 64 -2.73 -2.85 -9.43
C ALA A 64 -1.50 -1.96 -9.17
N CYS A 65 -0.88 -1.43 -10.23
CA CYS A 65 0.37 -0.66 -10.15
C CYS A 65 0.09 0.79 -9.82
N LEU A 66 -1.00 1.36 -10.35
CA LEU A 66 -1.35 2.76 -10.16
C LEU A 66 -1.45 3.15 -8.68
N PRO A 67 -2.16 2.42 -7.80
CA PRO A 67 -2.22 2.75 -6.37
C PRO A 67 -0.84 2.75 -5.71
N ILE A 68 0.00 1.75 -6.00
CA ILE A 68 1.36 1.65 -5.43
C ILE A 68 2.22 2.81 -5.92
N HIS A 69 2.16 3.12 -7.22
CA HIS A 69 2.90 4.23 -7.81
C HIS A 69 2.48 5.58 -7.21
N ILE A 70 1.18 5.83 -7.07
CA ILE A 70 0.63 7.04 -6.45
C ILE A 70 1.10 7.16 -5.01
N SER A 71 0.96 6.10 -4.21
CA SER A 71 1.43 6.09 -2.83
C SER A 71 2.94 6.34 -2.75
N CYS A 72 3.73 5.76 -3.66
CA CYS A 72 5.16 6.01 -3.74
C CYS A 72 5.49 7.48 -4.09
N GLN A 73 4.71 8.13 -4.99
CA GLN A 73 4.88 9.56 -5.26
C GLN A 73 4.62 10.43 -4.04
N VAL A 74 3.66 10.02 -3.18
CA VAL A 74 3.36 10.69 -1.91
C VAL A 74 4.55 10.61 -0.97
N GLU A 75 5.10 9.42 -0.75
CA GLU A 75 6.28 9.23 0.12
C GLU A 75 7.52 9.99 -0.38
N LEU A 76 7.71 10.03 -1.71
CA LEU A 76 8.79 10.79 -2.34
C LEU A 76 8.51 12.28 -2.49
N LYS A 77 7.32 12.76 -2.06
CA LYS A 77 6.87 14.16 -2.17
C LYS A 77 6.95 14.73 -3.59
N GLN A 78 6.74 13.92 -4.61
CA GLN A 78 6.80 14.30 -6.02
C GLN A 78 5.48 14.92 -6.50
N SER A 79 5.12 16.09 -5.96
CA SER A 79 3.84 16.77 -6.24
C SER A 79 3.60 17.05 -7.73
N ASN A 80 4.64 17.44 -8.48
CA ASN A 80 4.51 17.76 -9.91
C ASN A 80 4.09 16.54 -10.74
N LYS A 81 4.72 15.38 -10.51
CA LYS A 81 4.37 14.14 -11.23
C LYS A 81 2.98 13.65 -10.84
N LEU A 82 2.65 13.74 -9.55
CA LEU A 82 1.33 13.33 -9.08
C LEU A 82 0.21 14.25 -9.61
N PHE A 83 0.49 15.55 -9.73
CA PHE A 83 -0.43 16.50 -10.35
C PHE A 83 -0.75 16.14 -11.80
N THR A 84 0.28 15.94 -12.63
CA THR A 84 0.08 15.60 -14.04
C THR A 84 -0.60 14.25 -14.21
N LEU A 85 -0.17 13.23 -13.46
CA LEU A 85 -0.78 11.90 -13.48
C LEU A 85 -2.26 11.96 -13.08
N GLY A 86 -2.57 12.59 -11.94
CA GLY A 86 -3.94 12.65 -11.42
C GLY A 86 -4.91 13.36 -12.36
N HIS A 87 -4.52 14.50 -12.94
CA HIS A 87 -5.40 15.23 -13.86
C HIS A 87 -5.59 14.49 -15.19
N ASN A 88 -4.51 13.92 -15.74
CA ASN A 88 -4.61 13.09 -16.95
C ASN A 88 -5.55 11.90 -16.73
N LEU A 89 -5.46 11.22 -15.58
CA LEU A 89 -6.33 10.11 -15.24
C LEU A 89 -7.79 10.52 -15.07
N VAL A 90 -8.06 11.71 -14.53
CA VAL A 90 -9.42 12.24 -14.37
C VAL A 90 -10.05 12.56 -15.73
N ASP A 91 -9.28 13.14 -16.65
CA ASP A 91 -9.75 13.48 -17.99
C ASP A 91 -10.15 12.22 -18.79
N LEU A 92 -9.41 11.13 -18.58
CA LEU A 92 -9.64 9.86 -19.29
C LEU A 92 -10.70 8.98 -18.63
N TYR A 93 -10.70 8.88 -17.29
CA TYR A 93 -11.52 7.92 -16.54
C TYR A 93 -12.23 8.56 -15.33
N PRO A 94 -13.12 9.54 -15.53
CA PRO A 94 -13.74 10.29 -14.43
C PRO A 94 -14.64 9.44 -13.51
N ASN A 95 -15.03 8.25 -13.96
CA ASN A 95 -15.93 7.34 -13.25
C ASN A 95 -15.20 6.33 -12.34
N LEU A 96 -13.88 6.22 -12.44
CA LEU A 96 -13.08 5.32 -11.60
C LEU A 96 -12.66 6.01 -10.29
N ALA A 97 -12.37 5.23 -9.25
CA ALA A 97 -11.91 5.76 -7.96
C ALA A 97 -10.43 6.20 -7.97
N ILE A 98 -9.58 5.49 -8.71
CA ILE A 98 -8.12 5.70 -8.76
C ILE A 98 -7.74 7.15 -9.15
N PRO A 99 -8.34 7.79 -10.16
CA PRO A 99 -8.02 9.18 -10.52
C PRO A 99 -8.31 10.17 -9.40
N TRP A 100 -9.46 10.03 -8.72
CA TRP A 100 -9.83 10.90 -7.60
C TRP A 100 -8.96 10.65 -6.36
N PHE A 101 -8.50 9.42 -6.18
CA PHE A 101 -7.47 9.09 -5.19
C PHE A 101 -6.15 9.79 -5.50
N ALA A 102 -5.67 9.74 -6.75
CA ALA A 102 -4.45 10.45 -7.17
C ALA A 102 -4.55 11.97 -6.91
N VAL A 103 -5.66 12.59 -7.30
CA VAL A 103 -5.92 14.02 -7.05
C VAL A 103 -6.02 14.32 -5.54
N GLY A 104 -6.69 13.46 -4.77
CA GLY A 104 -6.76 13.57 -3.32
C GLY A 104 -5.38 13.52 -2.65
N CYS A 105 -4.55 12.56 -3.04
CA CYS A 105 -3.16 12.44 -2.61
C CYS A 105 -2.31 13.65 -3.01
N TYR A 106 -2.52 14.23 -4.19
CA TYR A 106 -1.86 15.49 -4.57
C TYR A 106 -2.22 16.63 -3.61
N TYR A 107 -3.51 16.82 -3.33
CA TYR A 107 -3.96 17.86 -2.41
C TYR A 107 -3.46 17.63 -0.97
N TYR A 108 -3.30 16.37 -0.58
CA TYR A 108 -2.69 15.98 0.69
C TYR A 108 -1.22 16.42 0.78
N ILE A 109 -0.39 16.13 -0.23
CA ILE A 109 1.03 16.53 -0.24
C ILE A 109 1.20 18.06 -0.15
N ILE A 110 0.36 18.83 -0.85
CA ILE A 110 0.47 20.30 -0.84
C ILE A 110 -0.13 20.94 0.42
N GLY A 111 -0.64 20.15 1.37
CA GLY A 111 -1.19 20.62 2.64
C GLY A 111 -2.58 21.27 2.55
N LYS A 112 -3.36 20.96 1.49
CA LYS A 112 -4.75 21.42 1.37
C LYS A 112 -5.72 20.32 1.82
N SER A 113 -5.78 20.08 3.13
CA SER A 113 -6.55 18.99 3.75
C SER A 113 -8.02 18.97 3.36
N ASP A 114 -8.69 20.13 3.26
CA ASP A 114 -10.11 20.21 2.86
C ASP A 114 -10.38 19.69 1.46
N LEU A 115 -9.51 20.06 0.50
CA LEU A 115 -9.62 19.59 -0.88
C LEU A 115 -9.27 18.11 -0.96
N ALA A 116 -8.23 17.67 -0.24
CA ALA A 116 -7.85 16.27 -0.16
C ALA A 116 -9.04 15.41 0.31
N ARG A 117 -9.67 15.80 1.43
CA ARG A 117 -10.87 15.14 1.97
C ARG A 117 -12.00 15.06 0.95
N ARG A 118 -12.30 16.16 0.25
CA ARG A 118 -13.37 16.18 -0.75
C ARG A 118 -13.14 15.17 -1.88
N TYR A 119 -11.92 15.08 -2.40
CA TYR A 119 -11.60 14.17 -3.50
C TYR A 119 -11.44 12.71 -3.05
N LEU A 120 -10.88 12.48 -1.85
CA LEU A 120 -10.80 11.14 -1.25
C LEU A 120 -12.19 10.60 -0.86
N SER A 121 -13.07 11.46 -0.36
CA SER A 121 -14.49 11.12 -0.14
C SER A 121 -15.18 10.75 -1.45
N LYS A 122 -14.89 11.47 -2.55
CA LYS A 122 -15.39 11.10 -3.87
C LYS A 122 -14.85 9.74 -4.34
N ALA A 123 -13.56 9.47 -4.14
CA ALA A 123 -12.95 8.18 -4.50
C ALA A 123 -13.61 7.01 -3.74
N THR A 124 -13.79 7.15 -2.43
CA THR A 124 -14.44 6.13 -1.58
C THR A 124 -15.93 5.98 -1.84
N ALA A 125 -16.60 7.02 -2.34
CA ALA A 125 -18.00 6.95 -2.77
C ALA A 125 -18.16 6.20 -4.12
N LEU A 126 -17.20 6.35 -5.03
CA LEU A 126 -17.18 5.65 -6.32
C LEU A 126 -16.83 4.16 -6.14
N ASP A 127 -15.82 3.86 -5.34
CA ASP A 127 -15.48 2.49 -4.96
C ASP A 127 -15.32 2.37 -3.44
N ARG A 128 -16.32 1.75 -2.81
CA ARG A 128 -16.36 1.53 -1.36
C ARG A 128 -15.36 0.48 -0.89
N LEU A 129 -14.84 -0.36 -1.78
CA LEU A 129 -13.89 -1.43 -1.49
C LEU A 129 -12.44 -0.98 -1.71
N PHE A 130 -12.22 0.24 -2.20
CA PHE A 130 -10.88 0.75 -2.48
C PHE A 130 -10.13 1.14 -1.20
N GLY A 131 -9.40 0.17 -0.64
CA GLY A 131 -8.66 0.28 0.62
C GLY A 131 -7.69 1.47 0.70
N PRO A 132 -6.79 1.68 -0.29
CA PRO A 132 -5.84 2.80 -0.27
C PRO A 132 -6.51 4.18 -0.15
N ALA A 133 -7.68 4.37 -0.76
CA ALA A 133 -8.42 5.63 -0.61
C ALA A 133 -8.95 5.83 0.80
N TRP A 134 -9.43 4.78 1.48
CA TRP A 134 -9.83 4.86 2.89
C TRP A 134 -8.66 5.18 3.82
N LEU A 135 -7.48 4.61 3.54
CA LEU A 135 -6.26 4.90 4.31
C LEU A 135 -5.85 6.37 4.17
N ALA A 136 -5.77 6.89 2.94
CA ALA A 136 -5.46 8.30 2.69
C ALA A 136 -6.56 9.23 3.24
N TYR A 137 -7.82 8.80 3.22
CA TYR A 137 -8.92 9.56 3.83
C TYR A 137 -8.73 9.69 5.34
N GLY A 138 -8.28 8.64 6.02
CA GLY A 138 -7.87 8.70 7.42
C GLY A 138 -6.72 9.69 7.66
N HIS A 139 -5.66 9.65 6.83
CA HIS A 139 -4.55 10.59 6.95
C HIS A 139 -5.01 12.06 6.87
N SER A 140 -6.00 12.35 6.02
CA SER A 140 -6.51 13.71 5.86
C SER A 140 -7.28 14.23 7.07
N PHE A 141 -7.82 13.36 7.92
CA PHE A 141 -8.41 13.74 9.22
C PHE A 141 -7.36 13.80 10.32
N ALA A 142 -6.39 12.88 10.31
CA ALA A 142 -5.32 12.83 11.29
C ALA A 142 -4.49 14.12 11.33
N ILE A 143 -4.19 14.72 10.16
CA ILE A 143 -3.47 16.01 10.07
C ILE A 143 -4.24 17.15 10.76
N GLU A 144 -5.57 17.12 10.72
CA GLU A 144 -6.42 18.13 11.35
C GLU A 144 -6.78 17.78 12.81
N ASN A 145 -6.20 16.71 13.37
CA ASN A 145 -6.50 16.16 14.70
C ASN A 145 -7.97 15.75 14.89
N GLU A 146 -8.67 15.38 13.81
CA GLU A 146 -10.04 14.84 13.86
C GLU A 146 -10.00 13.32 14.12
N HIS A 147 -9.56 12.95 15.33
CA HIS A 147 -9.24 11.56 15.71
C HIS A 147 -10.39 10.56 15.50
N ASP A 148 -11.63 10.92 15.83
CA ASP A 148 -12.79 10.01 15.69
C ASP A 148 -13.04 9.62 14.22
N GLN A 149 -12.89 10.59 13.31
CA GLN A 149 -13.12 10.40 11.89
C GLN A 149 -11.94 9.67 11.24
N ALA A 150 -10.72 9.99 11.66
CA ALA A 150 -9.51 9.26 11.26
C ALA A 150 -9.62 7.78 11.66
N MET A 151 -9.99 7.51 12.91
CA MET A 151 -10.18 6.17 13.45
C MET A 151 -11.22 5.36 12.65
N ALA A 152 -12.37 5.94 12.34
CA ALA A 152 -13.40 5.29 11.54
C ALA A 152 -12.90 4.93 10.12
N ALA A 153 -12.14 5.83 9.49
CA ALA A 153 -11.54 5.58 8.17
C ALA A 153 -10.47 4.48 8.22
N TYR A 154 -9.58 4.47 9.21
CA TYR A 154 -8.56 3.43 9.34
C TYR A 154 -9.16 2.06 9.68
N PHE A 155 -10.20 1.99 10.52
CA PHE A 155 -10.92 0.73 10.74
C PHE A 155 -11.57 0.21 9.47
N LYS A 156 -12.08 1.11 8.62
CA LYS A 156 -12.60 0.68 7.31
C LYS A 156 -11.47 0.19 6.40
N ALA A 157 -10.33 0.87 6.37
CA ALA A 157 -9.17 0.46 5.61
C ALA A 157 -8.64 -0.91 6.07
N SER A 158 -8.57 -1.19 7.38
CA SER A 158 -8.08 -2.47 7.92
C SER A 158 -8.99 -3.65 7.55
N GLN A 159 -10.30 -3.43 7.42
CA GLN A 159 -11.24 -4.46 6.94
C GLN A 159 -11.04 -4.81 5.46
N LEU A 160 -10.63 -3.84 4.64
CA LEU A 160 -10.45 -3.97 3.20
C LEU A 160 -9.05 -4.49 2.85
N MET A 161 -8.01 -3.96 3.49
CA MET A 161 -6.60 -4.27 3.25
C MET A 161 -6.12 -5.36 4.22
N ARG A 162 -6.74 -6.54 4.17
CA ARG A 162 -6.37 -7.66 5.05
C ARG A 162 -4.95 -8.10 4.77
N GLY A 163 -4.11 -8.12 5.81
CA GLY A 163 -2.69 -8.46 5.71
C GLY A 163 -1.76 -7.28 5.50
N CYS A 164 -2.29 -6.06 5.37
CA CYS A 164 -1.49 -4.83 5.42
C CYS A 164 -1.37 -4.35 6.88
N HIS A 165 -0.16 -4.01 7.33
CA HIS A 165 0.09 -3.51 8.68
C HIS A 165 -0.21 -2.01 8.84
N LEU A 166 -0.17 -1.23 7.75
CA LEU A 166 -0.31 0.24 7.81
C LEU A 166 -1.61 0.70 8.48
N PRO A 167 -2.82 0.17 8.15
CA PRO A 167 -4.02 0.58 8.85
C PRO A 167 -3.96 0.32 10.37
N LEU A 168 -3.34 -0.80 10.80
CA LEU A 168 -3.18 -1.12 12.22
C LEU A 168 -2.18 -0.19 12.91
N LEU A 169 -1.10 0.17 12.22
CA LEU A 169 -0.14 1.18 12.68
C LEU A 169 -0.86 2.51 12.94
N TYR A 170 -1.63 3.02 11.98
CA TYR A 170 -2.31 4.31 12.17
C TYR A 170 -3.44 4.25 13.22
N ILE A 171 -4.17 3.14 13.35
CA ILE A 171 -5.11 2.94 14.47
C ILE A 171 -4.37 3.02 15.81
N GLY A 172 -3.22 2.36 15.91
CA GLY A 172 -2.38 2.41 17.12
C GLY A 172 -1.90 3.82 17.43
N LEU A 173 -1.47 4.56 16.41
CA LEU A 173 -1.07 5.97 16.53
C LEU A 173 -2.20 6.84 17.08
N GLU A 174 -3.40 6.77 16.49
CA GLU A 174 -4.57 7.54 16.95
C GLU A 174 -4.98 7.15 18.39
N CYS A 175 -4.84 5.86 18.76
CA CYS A 175 -5.05 5.42 20.14
C CYS A 175 -4.01 6.03 21.10
N GLY A 176 -2.75 6.15 20.70
CA GLY A 176 -1.70 6.79 21.48
C GLY A 176 -2.00 8.28 21.70
N LEU A 177 -2.38 8.99 20.63
CA LEU A 177 -2.74 10.41 20.68
C LEU A 177 -3.97 10.70 21.56
N THR A 178 -4.90 9.74 21.67
CA THR A 178 -6.09 9.83 22.54
C THR A 178 -5.86 9.31 23.97
N ASN A 179 -4.61 9.15 24.40
CA ASN A 179 -4.20 8.59 25.71
C ASN A 179 -4.64 7.14 25.98
N ASN A 180 -5.04 6.40 24.95
CA ASN A 180 -5.41 4.99 25.04
C ASN A 180 -4.21 4.08 24.79
N VAL A 181 -3.16 4.25 25.60
CA VAL A 181 -1.84 3.65 25.36
C VAL A 181 -1.85 2.12 25.37
N ASN A 182 -2.60 1.51 26.29
CA ASN A 182 -2.74 0.05 26.37
C ASN A 182 -3.36 -0.55 25.10
N LEU A 183 -4.22 0.22 24.42
CA LEU A 183 -4.84 -0.21 23.16
C LEU A 183 -3.89 0.02 21.99
N ALA A 184 -3.17 1.14 21.98
CA ALA A 184 -2.15 1.45 21.00
C ALA A 184 -1.07 0.35 20.92
N GLU A 185 -0.57 -0.09 22.08
CA GLU A 185 0.45 -1.14 22.15
C GLU A 185 -0.03 -2.46 21.52
N LYS A 186 -1.30 -2.84 21.75
CA LYS A 186 -1.87 -4.06 21.14
C LYS A 186 -1.92 -3.96 19.62
N PHE A 187 -2.30 -2.81 19.07
CA PHE A 187 -2.33 -2.61 17.62
C PHE A 187 -0.92 -2.57 17.02
N PHE A 188 0.05 -1.95 17.70
CA PHE A 188 1.45 -1.99 17.27
C PHE A 188 2.04 -3.40 17.31
N GLN A 189 1.70 -4.22 18.31
CA GLN A 189 2.12 -5.62 18.35
C GLN A 189 1.54 -6.42 17.17
N GLN A 190 0.28 -6.18 16.81
CA GLN A 190 -0.34 -6.80 15.63
C GLN A 190 0.33 -6.35 14.33
N ALA A 191 0.58 -5.04 14.16
CA ALA A 191 1.30 -4.50 13.00
C ALA A 191 2.72 -5.09 12.90
N GLN A 192 3.44 -5.18 14.02
CA GLN A 192 4.80 -5.72 14.08
C GLN A 192 4.85 -7.22 13.74
N HIS A 193 3.80 -7.98 14.04
CA HIS A 193 3.73 -9.39 13.64
C HIS A 193 3.66 -9.57 12.12
N ILE A 194 3.07 -8.60 11.41
CA ILE A 194 2.95 -8.60 9.95
C ILE A 194 4.25 -8.06 9.31
N ALA A 195 4.77 -6.95 9.80
CA ALA A 195 5.99 -6.31 9.31
C ALA A 195 6.98 -6.06 10.48
N PRO A 196 7.84 -7.05 10.81
CA PRO A 196 8.73 -6.94 11.97
C PRO A 196 9.83 -5.90 11.82
N ASP A 197 10.26 -5.66 10.57
CA ASP A 197 11.39 -4.80 10.23
C ASP A 197 10.98 -3.37 9.83
N ASP A 198 9.69 -3.01 9.94
CA ASP A 198 9.21 -1.67 9.60
C ASP A 198 9.73 -0.63 10.62
N PRO A 199 10.56 0.34 10.20
CA PRO A 199 11.06 1.39 11.07
C PRO A 199 9.97 2.27 11.68
N PHE A 200 8.85 2.49 10.98
CA PHE A 200 7.76 3.34 11.46
C PHE A 200 7.08 2.75 12.69
N ILE A 201 6.87 1.42 12.72
CA ILE A 201 6.30 0.75 13.89
C ILE A 201 7.23 0.89 15.10
N MET A 202 8.54 0.71 14.89
CA MET A 202 9.53 0.86 15.97
C MET A 202 9.59 2.30 16.49
N HIS A 203 9.53 3.28 15.58
CA HIS A 203 9.46 4.70 15.91
C HIS A 203 8.25 5.00 16.80
N GLU A 204 7.04 4.63 16.37
CA GLU A 204 5.81 4.94 17.12
C GLU A 204 5.75 4.25 18.48
N LYS A 205 6.26 3.01 18.58
CA LYS A 205 6.42 2.35 19.90
C LYS A 205 7.36 3.12 20.82
N GLY A 206 8.45 3.68 20.29
CA GLY A 206 9.38 4.52 21.03
C GLY A 206 8.73 5.81 21.52
N VAL A 207 7.93 6.48 20.67
CA VAL A 207 7.18 7.69 21.02
C VAL A 207 6.21 7.41 22.18
N ILE A 208 5.44 6.33 22.11
CA ILE A 208 4.51 5.94 23.16
C ILE A 208 5.23 5.58 24.47
N ALA A 209 6.34 4.83 24.39
CA ALA A 209 7.11 4.48 25.58
C ALA A 209 7.70 5.72 26.29
N PHE A 210 8.10 6.72 25.51
CA PHE A 210 8.55 8.00 26.03
C PHE A 210 7.43 8.77 26.74
N GLN A 211 6.24 8.84 26.14
CA GLN A 211 5.06 9.49 26.74
C GLN A 211 4.61 8.82 28.04
N ASN A 212 4.72 7.48 28.13
CA ASN A 212 4.37 6.72 29.34
C ASN A 212 5.37 6.85 30.50
N SER A 213 6.62 7.21 30.19
CA SER A 213 7.69 7.28 31.19
C SER A 213 7.80 8.66 31.86
N GLN A 214 6.96 9.61 31.46
CA GLN A 214 6.80 10.94 32.05
C GLN A 214 5.59 10.99 32.99
#